data_AF-A0A1H7QSM0-F1
#
_entry.id   AF-A0A1H7QSM0-F1
#
_cell.length_a   1.000
_cell.length_b   1.000
_cell.length_c   1.000
_cell.angle_alpha   90.00
_cell.angle_beta   90.00
_cell.angle_gamma   90.00
#
_symmetry.space_group_name_H-M   'P 1'
#
loop_
_entity.id
_entity.type
_entity.pdbx_description
1 polymer ?
#
loop_
_entity_poly.entity_id
_entity_poly.type
_entity_poly.pdbx_seq_one_letter_code
_entity_poly.pdbx_strand_id
1 'polypeptide(L)'
;MNFWDDRRGVAAQVGAVLLLGFIVISMSVYQATVVPQENRATEFEHSRAVQSDMQEVRTSILTTASSGTPTPTVVSLGTQYKPRTVFVNPPPPTGTIRTEQLGTLTVRNALADVGSTPGDDTPETDDFWDGETDHEYETSALVYEPGYTRYEDAPTTVYENTLVVNQYANGNVSLVDQATVDQKNIFVVVVDGELSRAAASNMVITPQALSTATTTIRVTNNTSDEPIQVDIPTRLSAAEWQSNLEATGDYDPSCDTDTKATAYVCNVQAGPDGTVRLTFESNTTYQLRMAKVGLGSGATRPSTEYLTDVERLEYVTEEQRYQFVVEARDKFNNPTTASVRAESQHNGVVDGTEYVDADDRFVFTYEAPNATTSGGQDLINVTYDDLNTGFSPENVEDVQFDVTVRSASGGSGGTGGNDAPSATIESVTDNSECRGNNCNGQDYAEFDVTWSATDSDGSVQRVDIELIRDGSVVDSTTVNSYTDGQSRTTTLRKNGGHGEDYVIRVTADDGTDTGSDQTSETAD
;
A
#
# COMPACT_ATOMS: atom_id res chain seq x y z
N MET A 1 -70.69 -65.88 50.72
CA MET A 1 -70.31 -64.46 50.49
C MET A 1 -69.40 -64.44 49.28
N ASN A 2 -69.89 -63.92 48.16
CA ASN A 2 -69.09 -63.74 46.95
C ASN A 2 -68.39 -62.38 47.03
N PHE A 3 -67.08 -62.37 47.17
CA PHE A 3 -66.26 -61.19 46.88
C PHE A 3 -65.93 -61.21 45.40
N TRP A 4 -66.63 -60.36 44.63
CA TRP A 4 -66.24 -60.04 43.28
C TRP A 4 -65.05 -59.09 43.36
N ASP A 5 -63.92 -59.61 42.92
CA ASP A 5 -62.60 -58.98 42.86
C ASP A 5 -62.64 -57.72 41.98
N ASP A 6 -62.23 -56.58 42.51
CA ASP A 6 -62.24 -55.27 41.84
C ASP A 6 -61.08 -55.15 40.85
N ARG A 7 -61.26 -55.70 39.65
CA ARG A 7 -60.28 -55.63 38.54
C ARG A 7 -60.32 -54.32 37.74
N ARG A 8 -61.06 -53.31 38.16
CA ARG A 8 -61.23 -52.06 37.39
C ARG A 8 -60.04 -51.11 37.51
N GLY A 9 -59.23 -51.18 38.56
CA GLY A 9 -58.00 -50.39 38.72
C GLY A 9 -56.81 -50.86 37.87
N VAL A 10 -56.77 -52.14 37.49
CA VAL A 10 -55.62 -52.75 36.79
C VAL A 10 -55.57 -52.34 35.32
N ALA A 11 -56.72 -52.22 34.64
CA ALA A 11 -56.76 -51.79 33.24
C ALA A 11 -56.31 -50.33 33.05
N ALA A 12 -56.68 -49.44 33.98
CA ALA A 12 -56.23 -48.05 33.97
C ALA A 12 -54.70 -47.94 34.23
N GLN A 13 -54.17 -48.75 35.16
CA GLN A 13 -52.74 -48.82 35.43
C GLN A 13 -51.93 -49.36 34.23
N VAL A 14 -52.40 -50.45 33.60
CA VAL A 14 -51.75 -51.00 32.40
C VAL A 14 -51.78 -50.00 31.25
N GLY A 15 -52.90 -49.29 31.04
CA GLY A 15 -52.98 -48.21 30.05
C GLY A 15 -52.02 -47.05 30.34
N ALA A 16 -51.89 -46.64 31.59
CA ALA A 16 -50.96 -45.58 32.00
C ALA A 16 -49.49 -45.98 31.80
N VAL A 17 -49.11 -47.21 32.15
CA VAL A 17 -47.75 -47.74 31.93
C VAL A 17 -47.43 -47.84 30.44
N LEU A 18 -48.37 -48.29 29.61
CA LEU A 18 -48.19 -48.35 28.16
C LEU A 18 -48.04 -46.96 27.54
N LEU A 19 -48.87 -45.99 27.92
CA LEU A 19 -48.75 -44.61 27.46
C LEU A 19 -47.42 -43.98 27.87
N LEU A 20 -47.00 -44.19 29.13
CA LEU A 20 -45.69 -43.75 29.61
C LEU A 20 -44.56 -44.42 28.80
N GLY A 21 -44.67 -45.71 28.52
CA GLY A 21 -43.73 -46.45 27.69
C GLY A 21 -43.61 -45.86 26.28
N PHE A 22 -44.74 -45.56 25.64
CA PHE A 22 -44.74 -44.87 24.33
C PHE A 22 -44.07 -43.51 24.40
N ILE A 23 -44.38 -42.70 25.42
CA ILE A 23 -43.75 -41.38 25.60
C ILE A 23 -42.24 -41.51 25.75
N VAL A 24 -41.75 -42.42 26.59
CA VAL A 24 -40.31 -42.64 26.80
C VAL A 24 -39.63 -43.11 25.52
N ILE A 25 -40.24 -44.02 24.76
CA ILE A 25 -39.71 -44.47 23.46
C ILE A 25 -39.68 -43.30 22.48
N SER A 26 -40.76 -42.53 22.36
CA SER A 26 -40.80 -41.35 21.48
C SER A 26 -39.77 -40.30 21.86
N MET A 27 -39.56 -40.03 23.15
CA MET A 27 -38.52 -39.13 23.65
C MET A 27 -37.12 -39.66 23.35
N SER A 28 -36.91 -40.97 23.49
CA SER A 28 -35.63 -41.61 23.16
C SER A 28 -35.32 -41.52 21.67
N VAL A 29 -36.33 -41.73 20.81
CA VAL A 29 -36.19 -41.54 19.35
C VAL A 29 -35.88 -40.07 19.04
N TYR A 30 -36.59 -39.12 19.65
CA TYR A 30 -36.35 -37.70 19.44
C TYR A 30 -34.91 -37.29 19.85
N GLN A 31 -34.43 -37.79 20.99
CA GLN A 31 -33.06 -37.56 21.47
C GLN A 31 -32.00 -38.19 20.54
N ALA A 32 -32.32 -39.31 19.89
CA ALA A 32 -31.39 -40.03 19.01
C ALA A 32 -31.35 -39.49 17.58
N THR A 33 -32.42 -38.84 17.10
CA THR A 33 -32.52 -38.41 15.69
C THR A 33 -32.68 -36.90 15.53
N VAL A 34 -33.63 -36.28 16.24
CA VAL A 34 -33.97 -34.87 16.04
C VAL A 34 -32.96 -33.94 16.71
N VAL A 35 -32.57 -34.23 17.95
CA VAL A 35 -31.58 -33.39 18.68
C VAL A 35 -30.24 -33.31 17.92
N PRO A 36 -29.65 -34.42 17.41
CA PRO A 36 -28.43 -34.32 16.61
C PRO A 36 -28.62 -33.52 15.31
N GLN A 37 -29.77 -33.63 14.64
CA GLN A 37 -30.05 -32.87 13.41
C GLN A 37 -30.19 -31.36 13.68
N GLU A 38 -30.89 -30.96 14.74
CA GLU A 38 -31.00 -29.56 15.13
C GLU A 38 -29.64 -28.97 15.56
N ASN A 39 -28.81 -29.76 16.24
CA ASN A 39 -27.46 -29.33 16.61
C ASN A 39 -26.55 -29.22 15.37
N ARG A 40 -26.62 -30.17 14.42
CA ARG A 40 -25.92 -30.06 13.13
C ARG A 40 -26.33 -28.81 12.36
N ALA A 41 -27.62 -28.47 12.34
CA ALA A 41 -28.11 -27.25 11.70
C ALA A 41 -27.53 -25.97 12.35
N THR A 42 -27.40 -25.97 13.68
CA THR A 42 -26.80 -24.86 14.44
C THR A 42 -25.31 -24.69 14.09
N GLU A 43 -24.56 -25.78 14.04
CA GLU A 43 -23.13 -25.78 13.68
C GLU A 43 -22.89 -25.40 12.22
N PHE A 44 -23.75 -25.86 11.31
CA PHE A 44 -23.69 -25.49 9.89
C PHE A 44 -23.95 -23.99 9.68
N GLU A 45 -24.95 -23.43 10.36
CA GLU A 45 -25.23 -22.00 10.28
C GLU A 45 -24.07 -21.17 10.86
N HIS A 46 -23.49 -21.61 11.98
CA HIS A 46 -22.28 -21.00 12.52
C HIS A 46 -21.11 -21.07 11.54
N SER A 47 -20.92 -22.20 10.83
CA SER A 47 -19.88 -22.33 9.81
C SER A 47 -20.01 -21.30 8.70
N ARG A 48 -21.24 -21.00 8.25
CA ARG A 48 -21.48 -19.95 7.24
C ARG A 48 -21.22 -18.56 7.80
N ALA A 49 -21.61 -18.30 9.04
CA ALA A 49 -21.33 -17.03 9.70
C ALA A 49 -19.82 -16.79 9.77
N VAL A 50 -19.03 -17.78 10.20
CA VAL A 50 -17.56 -17.64 10.26
C VAL A 50 -16.93 -17.43 8.88
N GLN A 51 -17.46 -18.06 7.84
CA GLN A 51 -17.01 -17.80 6.47
C GLN A 51 -17.25 -16.35 6.04
N SER A 52 -18.35 -15.73 6.50
CA SER A 52 -18.59 -14.29 6.31
C SER A 52 -17.63 -13.46 7.16
N ASP A 53 -17.49 -13.78 8.44
CA ASP A 53 -16.59 -13.09 9.37
C ASP A 53 -15.14 -13.09 8.85
N MET A 54 -14.66 -14.20 8.26
CA MET A 54 -13.32 -14.31 7.69
C MET A 54 -13.14 -13.47 6.41
N GLN A 55 -14.19 -13.28 5.60
CA GLN A 55 -14.17 -12.33 4.48
C GLN A 55 -14.11 -10.88 4.96
N GLU A 56 -14.78 -10.57 6.07
CA GLU A 56 -14.66 -9.27 6.73
C GLU A 56 -13.26 -9.06 7.32
N VAL A 57 -12.64 -10.10 7.89
CA VAL A 57 -11.25 -10.05 8.36
C VAL A 57 -10.29 -9.78 7.20
N ARG A 58 -10.46 -10.46 6.05
CA ARG A 58 -9.70 -10.14 4.83
C ARG A 58 -9.85 -8.66 4.46
N THR A 59 -11.09 -8.17 4.37
CA THR A 59 -11.35 -6.76 4.01
C THR A 59 -10.67 -5.81 5.00
N SER A 60 -10.73 -6.12 6.29
CA SER A 60 -10.04 -5.37 7.35
C SER A 60 -8.52 -5.36 7.15
N ILE A 61 -7.90 -6.51 6.88
CA ILE A 61 -6.45 -6.63 6.60
C ILE A 61 -6.07 -5.80 5.38
N LEU A 62 -6.77 -5.92 4.25
CA LEU A 62 -6.49 -5.16 3.03
C LEU A 62 -6.70 -3.65 3.22
N THR A 63 -7.70 -3.26 4.01
CA THR A 63 -7.94 -1.85 4.36
C THR A 63 -6.82 -1.30 5.24
N THR A 64 -6.39 -2.04 6.25
CA THR A 64 -5.26 -1.64 7.11
C THR A 64 -3.95 -1.60 6.33
N ALA A 65 -3.74 -2.55 5.41
CA ALA A 65 -2.58 -2.58 4.52
C ALA A 65 -2.49 -1.35 3.61
N SER A 66 -3.62 -0.85 3.11
CA SER A 66 -3.67 0.25 2.13
C SER A 66 -3.81 1.64 2.75
N SER A 67 -4.49 1.76 3.90
CA SER A 67 -4.81 3.06 4.54
C SER A 67 -4.06 3.32 5.84
N GLY A 68 -3.36 2.30 6.38
CA GLY A 68 -2.71 2.38 7.68
C GLY A 68 -3.68 2.36 8.87
N THR A 69 -5.00 2.42 8.61
CA THR A 69 -6.02 2.52 9.65
C THR A 69 -6.46 1.11 10.10
N PRO A 70 -6.25 0.75 11.38
CA PRO A 70 -6.73 -0.52 11.93
C PRO A 70 -8.26 -0.61 11.90
N THR A 71 -8.81 -1.67 11.30
CA THR A 71 -10.26 -1.92 11.31
C THR A 71 -10.57 -3.17 12.15
N PRO A 72 -11.08 -3.05 13.40
CA PRO A 72 -11.40 -4.22 14.21
C PRO A 72 -12.57 -5.01 13.62
N THR A 73 -12.42 -6.33 13.50
CA THR A 73 -13.45 -7.26 13.01
C THR A 73 -13.76 -8.31 14.06
N VAL A 74 -15.04 -8.67 14.21
CA VAL A 74 -15.48 -9.71 15.14
C VAL A 74 -15.57 -11.04 14.40
N VAL A 75 -14.99 -12.09 14.97
CA VAL A 75 -15.12 -13.47 14.48
C VAL A 75 -15.78 -14.33 15.54
N SER A 76 -16.83 -15.05 15.15
CA SER A 76 -17.55 -15.98 16.02
C SER A 76 -16.76 -17.29 16.15
N LEU A 77 -15.92 -17.46 17.18
CA LEU A 77 -15.11 -18.68 17.27
C LEU A 77 -15.91 -19.92 17.67
N GLY A 78 -17.07 -19.77 18.29
CA GLY A 78 -17.92 -20.90 18.66
C GLY A 78 -19.36 -20.50 18.84
N THR A 79 -20.22 -21.50 19.01
CA THR A 79 -21.67 -21.31 19.09
C THR A 79 -22.27 -22.06 20.28
N GLN A 80 -23.51 -21.72 20.63
CA GLN A 80 -24.27 -22.37 21.69
C GLN A 80 -25.48 -23.09 21.12
N TYR A 81 -25.72 -24.32 21.58
CA TYR A 81 -26.94 -25.02 21.25
C TYR A 81 -28.14 -24.41 21.97
N LYS A 82 -29.30 -24.45 21.30
CA LYS A 82 -30.58 -24.05 21.90
C LYS A 82 -30.82 -24.81 23.21
N PRO A 83 -31.15 -24.13 24.32
CA PRO A 83 -31.43 -24.79 25.60
C PRO A 83 -32.66 -25.69 25.50
N ARG A 84 -32.63 -26.84 26.19
CA ARG A 84 -33.69 -27.85 26.19
C ARG A 84 -34.09 -28.22 27.62
N THR A 85 -35.38 -28.42 27.86
CA THR A 85 -35.91 -28.71 29.21
C THR A 85 -35.74 -30.17 29.64
N VAL A 86 -35.89 -31.12 28.73
CA VAL A 86 -35.91 -32.58 29.02
C VAL A 86 -34.85 -33.38 28.25
N PHE A 87 -34.14 -32.72 27.34
CA PHE A 87 -33.15 -33.34 26.45
C PHE A 87 -31.76 -32.80 26.77
N VAL A 88 -30.73 -33.59 26.46
CA VAL A 88 -29.34 -33.24 26.74
C VAL A 88 -28.63 -32.81 25.46
N ASN A 89 -27.94 -31.67 25.53
CA ASN A 89 -27.02 -31.22 24.50
C ASN A 89 -25.59 -31.63 24.87
N PRO A 90 -24.71 -31.87 23.88
CA PRO A 90 -23.27 -31.95 24.14
C PRO A 90 -22.73 -30.57 24.59
N PRO A 91 -21.49 -30.52 25.09
CA PRO A 91 -20.81 -29.25 25.34
C PRO A 91 -20.86 -28.33 24.11
N PRO A 92 -20.98 -27.00 24.28
CA PRO A 92 -20.94 -26.07 23.16
C PRO A 92 -19.66 -26.25 22.33
N PRO A 93 -19.76 -26.25 20.99
CA PRO A 93 -18.58 -26.35 20.13
C PRO A 93 -17.68 -25.13 20.29
N THR A 94 -16.37 -25.39 20.34
CA THR A 94 -15.31 -24.38 20.38
C THR A 94 -14.54 -24.40 19.06
N GLY A 95 -14.23 -23.25 18.49
CA GLY A 95 -13.32 -23.13 17.35
C GLY A 95 -12.00 -22.51 17.78
N THR A 96 -10.98 -22.71 16.93
CA THR A 96 -9.65 -22.17 17.12
C THR A 96 -9.30 -21.26 15.95
N ILE A 97 -8.76 -20.09 16.25
CA ILE A 97 -8.16 -19.20 15.26
C ILE A 97 -6.68 -19.00 15.56
N ARG A 98 -5.83 -19.13 14.55
CA ARG A 98 -4.39 -19.01 14.71
C ARG A 98 -3.67 -18.56 13.45
N THR A 99 -2.52 -17.91 13.61
CA THR A 99 -1.60 -17.72 12.49
C THR A 99 -0.79 -19.00 12.27
N GLU A 100 -0.51 -19.31 11.02
CA GLU A 100 0.38 -20.41 10.60
C GLU A 100 1.34 -19.89 9.54
N GLN A 101 2.64 -20.22 9.65
CA GLN A 101 3.62 -19.89 8.61
C GLN A 101 3.17 -20.47 7.26
N LEU A 102 3.10 -19.62 6.23
CA LEU A 102 2.72 -20.02 4.88
C LEU A 102 3.97 -20.28 4.03
N GLY A 103 5.02 -19.49 4.23
CA GLY A 103 6.31 -19.60 3.55
C GLY A 103 6.84 -18.24 3.13
N THR A 104 7.78 -18.27 2.19
CA THR A 104 8.45 -17.10 1.64
C THR A 104 7.80 -16.69 0.32
N LEU A 105 7.36 -15.44 0.23
CA LEU A 105 7.00 -14.80 -1.03
C LEU A 105 8.25 -14.21 -1.67
N THR A 106 8.43 -14.43 -2.97
CA THR A 106 9.59 -13.90 -3.70
C THR A 106 9.14 -13.10 -4.92
N VAL A 107 9.66 -11.88 -5.06
CA VAL A 107 9.56 -11.08 -6.29
C VAL A 107 10.91 -11.16 -7.02
N ARG A 108 10.88 -11.50 -8.31
CA ARG A 108 12.07 -11.77 -9.13
C ARG A 108 12.03 -10.95 -10.42
N ASN A 109 13.21 -10.62 -10.94
CA ASN A 109 13.41 -9.92 -12.21
C ASN A 109 12.67 -8.58 -12.30
N ALA A 110 12.43 -7.93 -11.17
CA ALA A 110 11.76 -6.64 -11.10
C ALA A 110 12.81 -5.54 -11.05
N LEU A 111 12.88 -4.77 -12.13
CA LEU A 111 13.72 -3.59 -12.29
C LEU A 111 12.83 -2.35 -12.12
N ALA A 112 13.25 -1.35 -11.34
CA ALA A 112 12.54 -0.07 -11.29
C ALA A 112 12.51 0.58 -12.68
N ASP A 113 11.32 0.99 -13.13
CA ASP A 113 11.14 1.59 -14.45
C ASP A 113 11.44 3.08 -14.39
N VAL A 114 12.70 3.39 -14.64
CA VAL A 114 13.27 4.74 -14.79
C VAL A 114 12.90 5.34 -16.15
N GLY A 115 11.60 5.52 -16.38
CA GLY A 115 11.10 6.17 -17.58
C GLY A 115 11.49 7.65 -17.70
N SER A 116 11.19 8.27 -18.84
CA SER A 116 11.58 9.65 -19.16
C SER A 116 10.53 10.71 -18.75
N THR A 117 9.48 10.31 -18.03
CA THR A 117 8.31 11.14 -17.71
C THR A 117 8.14 11.39 -16.21
N PRO A 118 7.60 12.55 -15.79
CA PRO A 118 7.30 12.80 -14.38
C PRO A 118 6.37 11.73 -13.78
N GLY A 119 6.81 11.12 -12.68
CA GLY A 119 6.11 10.02 -12.02
C GLY A 119 6.54 8.62 -12.47
N ASP A 120 7.56 8.50 -13.32
CA ASP A 120 8.36 7.29 -13.46
C ASP A 120 9.25 7.11 -12.21
N ASP A 121 9.71 5.88 -11.95
CA ASP A 121 10.57 5.64 -10.80
C ASP A 121 11.93 6.32 -11.02
N THR A 122 12.65 6.56 -9.93
CA THR A 122 13.90 7.30 -10.00
C THR A 122 15.08 6.36 -10.18
N PRO A 123 16.22 6.84 -10.75
CA PRO A 123 17.45 6.06 -10.84
C PRO A 123 17.79 5.38 -9.52
N GLU A 124 17.70 6.07 -8.39
CA GLU A 124 18.10 5.48 -7.11
C GLU A 124 17.13 4.39 -6.60
N THR A 125 15.90 4.30 -7.12
CA THR A 125 15.02 3.14 -6.82
C THR A 125 15.51 1.87 -7.54
N ASP A 126 16.25 2.00 -8.65
CA ASP A 126 16.81 0.88 -9.41
C ASP A 126 17.99 0.20 -8.70
N ASP A 127 18.68 0.89 -7.79
CA ASP A 127 19.70 0.27 -6.92
C ASP A 127 19.11 -0.84 -6.04
N PHE A 128 17.87 -0.64 -5.56
CA PHE A 128 17.17 -1.65 -4.76
C PHE A 128 16.41 -2.65 -5.65
N TRP A 129 15.68 -2.16 -6.65
CA TRP A 129 15.00 -2.99 -7.65
C TRP A 129 15.84 -3.05 -8.91
N ASP A 130 16.91 -3.84 -8.88
CA ASP A 130 17.96 -3.93 -9.92
C ASP A 130 17.62 -4.90 -11.08
N GLY A 131 16.50 -5.64 -10.95
CA GLY A 131 16.11 -6.69 -11.88
C GLY A 131 16.93 -7.98 -11.78
N GLU A 132 17.88 -8.10 -10.84
CA GLU A 132 18.74 -9.26 -10.63
C GLU A 132 18.55 -9.90 -9.24
N THR A 133 18.30 -9.08 -8.23
CA THR A 133 18.14 -9.45 -6.83
C THR A 133 16.73 -10.00 -6.57
N ASP A 134 16.67 -11.17 -5.93
CA ASP A 134 15.41 -11.75 -5.46
C ASP A 134 14.99 -11.08 -4.14
N HIS A 135 13.78 -10.51 -4.08
CA HIS A 135 13.25 -9.93 -2.85
C HIS A 135 12.31 -10.89 -2.12
N GLU A 136 12.67 -11.23 -0.88
CA GLU A 136 12.02 -12.28 -0.09
C GLU A 136 11.23 -11.76 1.14
N TYR A 137 10.03 -12.32 1.34
CA TYR A 137 9.11 -11.92 2.39
C TYR A 137 8.42 -13.11 3.04
N GLU A 138 8.77 -13.40 4.29
CA GLU A 138 8.06 -14.38 5.11
C GLU A 138 6.63 -13.91 5.41
N THR A 139 5.65 -14.79 5.15
CA THR A 139 4.24 -14.48 5.40
C THR A 139 3.52 -15.64 6.09
N SER A 140 2.48 -15.29 6.83
CA SER A 140 1.61 -16.23 7.53
C SER A 140 0.19 -16.22 6.98
N ALA A 141 -0.51 -17.34 7.13
CA ALA A 141 -1.94 -17.43 6.94
C ALA A 141 -2.67 -17.30 8.28
N LEU A 142 -3.93 -16.87 8.25
CA LEU A 142 -4.84 -16.89 9.38
C LEU A 142 -5.86 -18.02 9.21
N VAL A 143 -5.79 -19.01 10.09
CA VAL A 143 -6.53 -20.26 10.00
C VAL A 143 -7.60 -20.33 11.08
N TYR A 144 -8.86 -20.49 10.67
CA TYR A 144 -9.97 -20.86 11.55
C TYR A 144 -10.32 -22.34 11.39
N GLU A 145 -10.28 -23.08 12.49
CA GLU A 145 -10.60 -24.50 12.56
C GLU A 145 -11.77 -24.73 13.54
N PRO A 146 -12.92 -25.25 13.06
CA PRO A 146 -14.08 -25.48 13.92
C PRO A 146 -13.97 -26.79 14.72
N GLY A 147 -14.28 -26.76 16.02
CA GLY A 147 -14.44 -27.95 16.86
C GLY A 147 -15.89 -28.42 16.97
N TYR A 148 -16.56 -28.62 15.83
CA TYR A 148 -17.95 -29.08 15.78
C TYR A 148 -18.10 -30.56 16.16
N THR A 149 -19.26 -30.92 16.72
CA THR A 149 -19.54 -32.31 17.15
C THR A 149 -20.49 -33.05 16.21
N ARG A 150 -21.32 -32.34 15.42
CA ARG A 150 -22.37 -32.92 14.56
C ARG A 150 -22.21 -32.59 13.08
N TYR A 151 -21.50 -31.51 12.77
CA TYR A 151 -21.13 -31.11 11.42
C TYR A 151 -19.65 -31.45 11.17
N GLU A 152 -19.40 -32.73 10.94
CA GLU A 152 -18.05 -33.30 10.79
C GLU A 152 -17.35 -32.90 9.47
N ASP A 153 -18.13 -32.56 8.44
CA ASP A 153 -17.63 -32.17 7.11
C ASP A 153 -17.38 -30.66 6.99
N ALA A 154 -17.20 -29.96 8.10
CA ALA A 154 -16.97 -28.52 8.09
C ALA A 154 -15.58 -28.20 7.53
N PRO A 155 -15.44 -27.18 6.66
CA PRO A 155 -14.13 -26.79 6.17
C PRO A 155 -13.33 -26.06 7.24
N THR A 156 -12.01 -26.12 7.10
CA THR A 156 -11.12 -25.13 7.70
C THR A 156 -11.15 -23.88 6.83
N THR A 157 -11.45 -22.71 7.41
CA THR A 157 -11.50 -21.45 6.67
C THR A 157 -10.20 -20.70 6.87
N VAL A 158 -9.49 -20.40 5.79
CA VAL A 158 -8.13 -19.86 5.80
C VAL A 158 -8.11 -18.53 5.04
N TYR A 159 -7.56 -17.50 5.65
CA TYR A 159 -7.08 -16.33 4.93
C TYR A 159 -5.59 -16.51 4.61
N GLU A 160 -5.22 -16.39 3.34
CA GLU A 160 -3.83 -16.42 2.88
C GLU A 160 -3.65 -15.45 1.71
N ASN A 161 -2.53 -14.70 1.69
CA ASN A 161 -2.23 -13.66 0.71
C ASN A 161 -3.37 -12.61 0.60
N THR A 162 -4.23 -12.75 -0.41
CA THR A 162 -5.43 -11.91 -0.60
C THR A 162 -6.71 -12.74 -0.77
N LEU A 163 -6.70 -14.01 -0.39
CA LEU A 163 -7.80 -14.94 -0.58
C LEU A 163 -8.37 -15.39 0.75
N VAL A 164 -9.66 -15.75 0.75
CA VAL A 164 -10.27 -16.56 1.80
C VAL A 164 -10.70 -17.87 1.17
N VAL A 165 -10.22 -18.97 1.72
CA VAL A 165 -10.35 -20.31 1.15
C VAL A 165 -10.99 -21.23 2.18
N ASN A 166 -11.98 -22.01 1.76
CA ASN A 166 -12.45 -23.17 2.50
C ASN A 166 -11.67 -24.41 2.07
N GLN A 167 -11.00 -25.05 3.03
CA GLN A 167 -10.26 -26.27 2.80
C GLN A 167 -11.08 -27.47 3.24
N TYR A 168 -11.35 -28.36 2.28
CA TYR A 168 -11.96 -29.65 2.51
C TYR A 168 -10.94 -30.76 2.27
N ALA A 169 -11.24 -31.97 2.75
CA ALA A 169 -10.36 -33.14 2.54
C ALA A 169 -10.14 -33.50 1.05
N ASN A 170 -11.01 -33.02 0.16
CA ASN A 170 -11.05 -33.35 -1.27
C ASN A 170 -10.81 -32.15 -2.20
N GLY A 171 -10.45 -30.98 -1.68
CA GLY A 171 -10.13 -29.80 -2.47
C GLY A 171 -10.40 -28.50 -1.74
N ASN A 172 -9.95 -27.39 -2.34
CA ASN A 172 -10.12 -26.06 -1.79
C ASN A 172 -11.17 -25.27 -2.60
N VAL A 173 -11.84 -24.33 -1.93
CA VAL A 173 -12.81 -23.44 -2.57
C VAL A 173 -12.55 -22.01 -2.13
N SER A 174 -12.16 -21.15 -3.06
CA SER A 174 -12.08 -19.70 -2.85
C SER A 174 -13.47 -19.14 -2.57
N LEU A 175 -13.60 -18.34 -1.52
CA LEU A 175 -14.84 -17.65 -1.14
C LEU A 175 -14.94 -16.24 -1.72
N VAL A 176 -13.79 -15.69 -2.14
CA VAL A 176 -13.63 -14.35 -2.68
C VAL A 176 -12.58 -14.40 -3.78
N ASP A 177 -12.64 -13.42 -4.67
CA ASP A 177 -11.65 -13.26 -5.72
C ASP A 177 -10.28 -12.82 -5.15
N GLN A 178 -9.23 -13.16 -5.88
CA GLN A 178 -7.88 -12.70 -5.56
C GLN A 178 -7.78 -11.17 -5.77
N ALA A 179 -6.88 -10.52 -5.04
CA ALA A 179 -6.59 -9.08 -5.18
C ALA A 179 -5.08 -8.82 -5.19
N THR A 180 -4.28 -9.86 -5.51
CA THR A 180 -2.84 -9.76 -5.71
C THR A 180 -2.52 -9.14 -7.05
N VAL A 181 -3.29 -9.45 -8.08
CA VAL A 181 -3.14 -8.91 -9.43
C VAL A 181 -4.45 -8.27 -9.85
N ASP A 182 -4.37 -7.04 -10.36
CA ASP A 182 -5.46 -6.37 -11.08
C ASP A 182 -4.86 -5.62 -12.26
N GLN A 183 -4.94 -6.23 -13.43
CA GLN A 183 -4.31 -5.76 -14.66
C GLN A 183 -2.80 -5.56 -14.47
N LYS A 184 -2.33 -4.31 -14.50
CA LYS A 184 -0.92 -3.94 -14.29
C LYS A 184 -0.56 -3.70 -12.83
N ASN A 185 -1.52 -3.78 -11.91
CA ASN A 185 -1.29 -3.57 -10.49
C ASN A 185 -0.95 -4.89 -9.82
N ILE A 186 0.19 -4.93 -9.13
CA ILE A 186 0.64 -6.03 -8.29
C ILE A 186 0.58 -5.54 -6.85
N PHE A 187 -0.33 -6.11 -6.06
CA PHE A 187 -0.49 -5.78 -4.65
C PHE A 187 -0.12 -6.97 -3.75
N VAL A 188 0.99 -6.82 -3.04
CA VAL A 188 1.51 -7.85 -2.14
C VAL A 188 1.20 -7.46 -0.69
N VAL A 189 0.50 -8.35 0.02
CA VAL A 189 0.22 -8.17 1.45
C VAL A 189 0.84 -9.30 2.24
N VAL A 190 1.78 -8.94 3.11
CA VAL A 190 2.48 -9.86 4.00
C VAL A 190 1.88 -9.78 5.40
N VAL A 191 1.64 -10.95 5.99
CA VAL A 191 1.09 -11.08 7.34
C VAL A 191 2.18 -11.57 8.28
N ASP A 192 2.39 -10.85 9.37
CA ASP A 192 3.35 -11.16 10.42
C ASP A 192 2.66 -11.29 11.79
N GLY A 193 3.30 -11.98 12.72
CA GLY A 193 2.86 -12.12 14.10
C GLY A 193 2.20 -13.44 14.47
N GLU A 194 2.08 -13.63 15.77
CA GLU A 194 1.54 -14.82 16.41
C GLU A 194 0.17 -14.54 17.01
N LEU A 195 -0.84 -15.19 16.44
CA LEU A 195 -2.18 -15.28 17.00
C LEU A 195 -2.49 -16.75 17.27
N SER A 196 -3.03 -17.05 18.45
CA SER A 196 -3.58 -18.38 18.74
C SER A 196 -4.60 -18.28 19.85
N ARG A 197 -5.87 -18.54 19.54
CA ARG A 197 -6.98 -18.46 20.48
C ARG A 197 -8.01 -19.53 20.17
N ALA A 198 -8.53 -20.16 21.22
CA ALA A 198 -9.65 -21.09 21.16
C ALA A 198 -10.76 -20.59 22.08
N ALA A 199 -11.99 -20.49 21.57
CA ALA A 199 -13.12 -20.03 22.37
C ALA A 199 -14.46 -20.61 21.88
N ALA A 200 -15.45 -20.63 22.79
CA ALA A 200 -16.86 -20.90 22.47
C ALA A 200 -17.67 -19.61 22.23
N SER A 201 -16.98 -18.48 22.05
CA SER A 201 -17.54 -17.14 21.96
C SER A 201 -16.80 -16.32 20.90
N ASN A 202 -17.25 -15.09 20.68
CA ASN A 202 -16.65 -14.18 19.73
C ASN A 202 -15.25 -13.73 20.16
N MET A 203 -14.42 -13.41 19.18
CA MET A 203 -13.11 -12.79 19.33
C MET A 203 -13.01 -11.58 18.41
N VAL A 204 -12.36 -10.52 18.87
CA VAL A 204 -12.03 -9.37 18.02
C VAL A 204 -10.62 -9.57 17.45
N ILE A 205 -10.49 -9.40 16.14
CA ILE A 205 -9.22 -9.35 15.42
C ILE A 205 -9.00 -7.90 15.02
N THR A 206 -7.82 -7.37 15.34
CA THR A 206 -7.44 -6.00 15.00
C THR A 206 -6.09 -6.05 14.30
N PRO A 207 -6.07 -5.95 12.96
CA PRO A 207 -4.82 -5.89 12.22
C PRO A 207 -4.03 -4.62 12.57
N GLN A 208 -2.71 -4.74 12.60
CA GLN A 208 -1.79 -3.64 12.88
C GLN A 208 -1.09 -3.23 11.59
N ALA A 209 -1.12 -1.96 11.24
CA ALA A 209 -0.33 -1.44 10.11
C ALA A 209 1.15 -1.37 10.54
N LEU A 210 1.99 -2.23 9.94
CA LEU A 210 3.44 -2.26 10.21
C LEU A 210 4.21 -1.54 9.10
N SER A 211 3.80 -1.75 7.85
CA SER A 211 4.22 -1.03 6.66
C SER A 211 3.00 -0.87 5.76
N THR A 212 2.60 0.38 5.49
CA THR A 212 1.36 0.70 4.78
C THR A 212 1.69 0.99 3.32
N ALA A 213 0.99 0.39 2.37
CA ALA A 213 1.19 0.59 0.93
C ALA A 213 0.76 1.99 0.43
N THR A 214 1.38 3.04 0.97
CA THR A 214 1.21 4.43 0.54
C THR A 214 1.99 4.73 -0.73
N THR A 215 3.06 3.97 -0.99
CA THR A 215 3.90 4.14 -2.17
C THR A 215 3.54 3.11 -3.24
N THR A 216 3.57 3.56 -4.49
CA THR A 216 3.46 2.72 -5.68
C THR A 216 4.71 2.94 -6.50
N ILE A 217 5.47 1.87 -6.72
CA ILE A 217 6.63 1.91 -7.60
C ILE A 217 6.28 1.26 -8.95
N ARG A 218 6.97 1.64 -10.01
CA ARG A 218 6.84 1.06 -11.34
C ARG A 218 7.96 0.06 -11.59
N VAL A 219 7.61 -1.18 -11.90
CA VAL A 219 8.60 -2.21 -12.18
C VAL A 219 8.43 -2.79 -13.57
N THR A 220 9.55 -3.04 -14.24
CA THR A 220 9.65 -3.70 -15.54
C THR A 220 10.67 -4.84 -15.45
N ASN A 221 10.84 -5.61 -16.52
CA ASN A 221 11.88 -6.62 -16.63
C ASN A 221 13.12 -6.04 -17.33
N ASN A 222 14.32 -6.48 -16.90
CA ASN A 222 15.59 -6.04 -17.49
C ASN A 222 15.72 -6.48 -18.97
N THR A 223 15.44 -7.76 -19.25
CA THR A 223 15.47 -8.32 -20.61
C THR A 223 14.18 -9.04 -20.96
N SER A 224 13.78 -9.05 -22.24
CA SER A 224 12.51 -9.67 -22.67
C SER A 224 12.40 -11.16 -22.35
N ASP A 225 13.54 -11.84 -22.15
CA ASP A 225 13.63 -13.26 -21.83
C ASP A 225 13.54 -13.55 -20.32
N GLU A 226 13.54 -12.51 -19.49
CA GLU A 226 13.50 -12.58 -18.03
C GLU A 226 12.28 -11.79 -17.49
N PRO A 227 11.05 -12.23 -17.78
CA PRO A 227 9.84 -11.58 -17.27
C PRO A 227 9.83 -11.55 -15.74
N ILE A 228 9.12 -10.58 -15.18
CA ILE A 228 8.84 -10.49 -13.75
C ILE A 228 8.14 -11.78 -13.29
N GLN A 229 8.61 -12.33 -12.17
CA GLN A 229 8.00 -13.51 -11.54
C GLN A 229 7.66 -13.21 -10.09
N VAL A 230 6.49 -13.67 -9.65
CA VAL A 230 6.09 -13.62 -8.24
C VAL A 230 5.78 -15.03 -7.77
N ASP A 231 6.58 -15.52 -6.83
CA ASP A 231 6.38 -16.79 -6.15
C ASP A 231 5.51 -16.55 -4.91
N ILE A 232 4.26 -17.02 -4.95
CA ILE A 232 3.27 -16.83 -3.89
C ILE A 232 3.20 -18.11 -3.05
N PRO A 233 3.59 -18.11 -1.77
CA PRO A 233 3.41 -19.26 -0.88
C PRO A 233 1.91 -19.46 -0.66
N THR A 234 1.41 -20.68 -0.82
CA THR A 234 -0.04 -20.93 -0.90
C THR A 234 -0.39 -22.38 -0.61
N ARG A 235 -1.58 -22.64 -0.06
CA ARG A 235 -2.11 -24.01 0.07
C ARG A 235 -2.89 -24.46 -1.17
N LEU A 236 -3.24 -23.52 -2.04
CA LEU A 236 -3.85 -23.79 -3.35
C LEU A 236 -2.84 -24.34 -4.35
N SER A 237 -3.29 -25.26 -5.20
CA SER A 237 -2.54 -25.72 -6.37
C SER A 237 -2.44 -24.63 -7.46
N ALA A 238 -1.48 -24.79 -8.37
CA ALA A 238 -1.34 -23.89 -9.52
C ALA A 238 -2.63 -23.80 -10.38
N ALA A 239 -3.34 -24.92 -10.52
CA ALA A 239 -4.61 -24.94 -11.26
C ALA A 239 -5.72 -24.13 -10.57
N GLU A 240 -5.80 -24.20 -9.23
CA GLU A 240 -6.75 -23.40 -8.45
C GLU A 240 -6.41 -21.90 -8.53
N TRP A 241 -5.12 -21.53 -8.47
CA TRP A 241 -4.68 -20.16 -8.68
C TRP A 241 -4.96 -19.65 -10.09
N GLN A 242 -4.71 -20.47 -11.12
CA GLN A 242 -5.05 -20.13 -12.50
C GLN A 242 -6.55 -19.85 -12.63
N SER A 243 -7.42 -20.70 -12.06
CA SER A 243 -8.87 -20.46 -12.06
C SER A 243 -9.28 -19.17 -11.35
N ASN A 244 -8.59 -18.79 -10.26
CA ASN A 244 -8.84 -17.51 -9.59
C ASN A 244 -8.47 -16.31 -10.48
N LEU A 245 -7.34 -16.38 -11.20
CA LEU A 245 -6.92 -15.32 -12.14
C LEU A 245 -7.80 -15.25 -13.39
N GLU A 246 -8.30 -16.40 -13.88
CA GLU A 246 -9.28 -16.45 -14.97
C GLU A 246 -10.60 -15.79 -14.56
N ALA A 247 -11.02 -15.94 -13.30
CA ALA A 247 -12.24 -15.34 -12.78
C ALA A 247 -12.17 -13.81 -12.69
N THR A 248 -11.01 -13.26 -12.36
CA THR A 248 -10.77 -11.80 -12.35
C THR A 248 -10.41 -11.25 -13.73
N GLY A 249 -10.06 -12.12 -14.68
CA GLY A 249 -9.71 -11.74 -16.04
C GLY A 249 -8.24 -11.35 -16.21
N ASP A 250 -7.38 -11.69 -15.25
CA ASP A 250 -5.95 -11.34 -15.24
C ASP A 250 -5.06 -12.37 -15.93
N TYR A 251 -5.57 -13.56 -16.22
CA TYR A 251 -4.82 -14.63 -16.89
C TYR A 251 -4.88 -14.54 -18.41
N ASP A 252 -3.72 -14.45 -19.05
CA ASP A 252 -3.57 -14.50 -20.50
C ASP A 252 -2.54 -15.53 -20.98
N PRO A 253 -2.95 -16.77 -21.29
CA PRO A 253 -2.01 -17.80 -21.73
C PRO A 253 -1.43 -17.57 -23.14
N SER A 254 -1.97 -16.64 -23.93
CA SER A 254 -1.37 -16.23 -25.21
C SER A 254 -0.09 -15.44 -25.03
N CYS A 255 0.01 -14.68 -23.93
CA CYS A 255 1.13 -13.79 -23.63
C CYS A 255 1.43 -12.87 -24.82
N ASP A 256 0.38 -12.35 -25.45
CA ASP A 256 0.51 -11.46 -26.59
C ASP A 256 0.11 -10.02 -26.21
N THR A 257 0.97 -9.08 -26.59
CA THR A 257 0.82 -7.66 -26.26
C THR A 257 -0.39 -6.99 -26.94
N ASP A 258 -1.08 -7.70 -27.83
CA ASP A 258 -2.04 -7.14 -28.80
C ASP A 258 -3.50 -7.56 -28.54
N THR A 259 -3.75 -8.59 -27.71
CA THR A 259 -5.07 -9.26 -27.70
C THR A 259 -5.88 -9.06 -26.41
N LYS A 260 -5.26 -8.62 -25.29
CA LYS A 260 -6.00 -8.23 -24.06
C LYS A 260 -5.35 -7.05 -23.33
N ALA A 261 -6.02 -5.90 -23.34
CA ALA A 261 -5.61 -4.73 -22.55
C ALA A 261 -5.86 -4.87 -21.03
N THR A 262 -6.25 -6.05 -20.53
CA THR A 262 -6.71 -6.22 -19.14
C THR A 262 -6.16 -7.47 -18.45
N ALA A 263 -5.28 -8.24 -19.10
CA ALA A 263 -4.78 -9.52 -18.56
C ALA A 263 -3.29 -9.64 -18.84
N TYR A 264 -2.48 -9.84 -17.80
CA TYR A 264 -1.02 -9.73 -17.90
C TYR A 264 -0.25 -10.88 -17.25
N VAL A 265 -0.94 -11.87 -16.65
CA VAL A 265 -0.30 -13.08 -16.14
C VAL A 265 -0.27 -14.14 -17.24
N CYS A 266 0.91 -14.43 -17.75
CA CYS A 266 1.11 -15.35 -18.87
C CYS A 266 1.16 -16.83 -18.46
N ASN A 267 1.69 -17.12 -17.28
CA ASN A 267 1.89 -18.48 -16.81
C ASN A 267 1.64 -18.61 -15.31
N VAL A 268 0.99 -19.70 -14.92
CA VAL A 268 0.77 -20.10 -13.54
C VAL A 268 1.27 -21.53 -13.38
N GLN A 269 2.30 -21.73 -12.56
CA GLN A 269 2.89 -23.05 -12.35
C GLN A 269 3.27 -23.30 -10.89
N ALA A 270 3.48 -24.57 -10.54
CA ALA A 270 4.00 -24.90 -9.22
C ALA A 270 5.43 -24.35 -9.09
N GLY A 271 5.67 -23.58 -8.03
CA GLY A 271 6.99 -23.10 -7.65
C GLY A 271 7.66 -23.98 -6.60
N PRO A 272 8.86 -23.61 -6.15
CA PRO A 272 9.55 -24.31 -5.07
C PRO A 272 8.80 -24.19 -3.73
N ASP A 273 9.06 -25.10 -2.80
CA ASP A 273 8.68 -24.98 -1.38
C ASP A 273 7.19 -24.67 -1.09
N GLY A 274 6.28 -25.17 -1.94
CA GLY A 274 4.83 -24.97 -1.77
C GLY A 274 4.32 -23.62 -2.27
N THR A 275 5.06 -22.96 -3.16
CA THR A 275 4.63 -21.74 -3.83
C THR A 275 3.92 -22.01 -5.16
N VAL A 276 3.17 -21.02 -5.64
CA VAL A 276 2.72 -20.92 -7.03
C VAL A 276 3.44 -19.73 -7.66
N ARG A 277 4.10 -19.99 -8.79
CA ARG A 277 4.81 -18.98 -9.57
C ARG A 277 3.88 -18.36 -10.59
N LEU A 278 3.71 -17.06 -10.50
CA LEU A 278 3.10 -16.23 -11.53
C LEU A 278 4.20 -15.65 -12.42
N THR A 279 4.07 -15.77 -13.73
CA THR A 279 4.96 -15.12 -14.70
C THR A 279 4.17 -14.09 -15.48
N PHE A 280 4.65 -12.85 -15.45
CA PHE A 280 4.01 -11.70 -16.07
C PHE A 280 4.49 -11.52 -17.51
N GLU A 281 3.76 -10.71 -18.28
CA GLU A 281 4.15 -10.34 -19.64
C GLU A 281 5.42 -9.47 -19.64
N SER A 282 6.38 -9.79 -20.51
CA SER A 282 7.63 -9.04 -20.69
C SER A 282 7.42 -7.68 -21.37
N ASN A 283 8.41 -6.80 -21.26
CA ASN A 283 8.43 -5.45 -21.81
C ASN A 283 7.20 -4.61 -21.41
N THR A 284 6.68 -4.87 -20.21
CA THR A 284 5.50 -4.21 -19.68
C THR A 284 5.83 -3.66 -18.30
N THR A 285 5.53 -2.39 -18.10
CA THR A 285 5.63 -1.75 -16.79
C THR A 285 4.40 -2.09 -15.93
N TYR A 286 4.65 -2.54 -14.70
CA TYR A 286 3.67 -2.85 -13.67
C TYR A 286 3.76 -1.86 -12.52
N GLN A 287 2.66 -1.69 -11.79
CA GLN A 287 2.62 -0.92 -10.55
C GLN A 287 2.70 -1.87 -9.36
N LEU A 288 3.81 -1.85 -8.63
CA LEU A 288 4.03 -2.69 -7.46
C LEU A 288 3.74 -1.89 -6.19
N ARG A 289 2.84 -2.44 -5.37
CA ARG A 289 2.50 -1.94 -4.04
C ARG A 289 2.66 -3.07 -3.04
N MET A 290 3.31 -2.81 -1.93
CA MET A 290 3.57 -3.83 -0.92
C MET A 290 3.21 -3.32 0.47
N ALA A 291 2.68 -4.20 1.31
CA ALA A 291 2.31 -3.87 2.68
C ALA A 291 2.65 -5.01 3.64
N LYS A 292 2.91 -4.63 4.89
CA LYS A 292 3.08 -5.56 6.01
C LYS A 292 2.03 -5.29 7.08
N VAL A 293 1.28 -6.33 7.45
CA VAL A 293 0.22 -6.28 8.46
C VAL A 293 0.52 -7.25 9.60
N GLY A 294 0.42 -6.76 10.84
CA GLY A 294 0.59 -7.56 12.04
C GLY A 294 -0.73 -8.14 12.55
N LEU A 295 -0.72 -9.42 12.93
CA LEU A 295 -1.82 -10.08 13.65
C LEU A 295 -1.33 -10.63 15.00
N GLY A 296 -2.05 -10.30 16.06
CA GLY A 296 -1.71 -10.80 17.39
C GLY A 296 -0.48 -10.10 18.01
N SER A 297 0.49 -10.88 18.46
CA SER A 297 1.71 -10.39 19.13
C SER A 297 2.98 -10.80 18.39
N GLY A 298 4.10 -10.12 18.65
CA GLY A 298 5.40 -10.51 18.10
C GLY A 298 5.64 -10.06 16.66
N ALA A 299 4.66 -9.42 16.02
CA ALA A 299 4.85 -8.79 14.72
C ALA A 299 5.79 -7.57 14.84
N THR A 300 6.65 -7.37 13.84
CA THR A 300 7.70 -6.33 13.87
C THR A 300 7.56 -5.37 12.70
N ARG A 301 7.78 -4.07 12.94
CA ARG A 301 7.95 -3.10 11.85
C ARG A 301 9.24 -3.43 11.09
N PRO A 302 9.24 -3.36 9.75
CA PRO A 302 10.48 -3.48 8.99
C PRO A 302 11.43 -2.33 9.33
N SER A 303 12.73 -2.58 9.16
CA SER A 303 13.73 -1.52 9.16
C SER A 303 13.74 -0.79 7.83
N THR A 304 14.36 0.38 7.82
CA THR A 304 14.82 1.05 6.61
C THR A 304 15.77 0.15 5.84
N GLU A 305 15.62 0.13 4.51
CA GLU A 305 16.34 -0.75 3.61
C GLU A 305 17.10 0.05 2.54
N TYR A 306 16.48 1.09 1.97
CA TYR A 306 17.11 1.87 0.90
C TYR A 306 16.70 3.34 0.93
N LEU A 307 17.57 4.20 0.40
CA LEU A 307 17.29 5.60 0.10
C LEU A 307 16.87 5.73 -1.36
N THR A 308 16.00 6.69 -1.64
CA THR A 308 15.67 7.08 -3.00
C THR A 308 15.43 8.57 -3.07
N ASP A 309 15.65 9.15 -4.23
CA ASP A 309 15.18 10.49 -4.56
C ASP A 309 13.68 10.49 -4.91
N VAL A 310 13.03 11.62 -4.64
CA VAL A 310 11.62 11.87 -4.97
C VAL A 310 11.51 13.12 -5.85
N GLU A 311 12.31 14.15 -5.58
CA GLU A 311 12.41 15.37 -6.39
C GLU A 311 13.89 15.61 -6.72
N ARG A 312 14.25 15.49 -8.01
CA ARG A 312 15.62 15.65 -8.51
C ARG A 312 15.99 17.10 -8.77
N LEU A 313 17.28 17.37 -8.58
CA LEU A 313 17.95 18.55 -9.10
C LEU A 313 18.86 18.14 -10.25
N GLU A 314 18.49 18.54 -11.47
CA GLU A 314 19.32 18.27 -12.66
C GLU A 314 19.97 19.56 -13.18
N TYR A 315 19.23 20.68 -13.20
CA TYR A 315 19.72 21.97 -13.68
C TYR A 315 19.44 23.06 -12.65
N VAL A 316 20.48 23.80 -12.29
CA VAL A 316 20.42 24.90 -11.32
C VAL A 316 21.16 26.12 -11.85
N THR A 317 20.78 27.30 -11.39
CA THR A 317 21.51 28.54 -11.63
C THR A 317 22.46 28.80 -10.48
N GLU A 318 23.69 29.24 -10.79
CA GLU A 318 24.70 29.55 -9.77
C GLU A 318 24.17 30.55 -8.73
N GLU A 319 24.61 30.40 -7.48
CA GLU A 319 24.31 31.29 -6.36
C GLU A 319 22.81 31.41 -6.03
N GLN A 320 21.97 30.50 -6.54
CA GLN A 320 20.55 30.36 -6.20
C GLN A 320 20.31 29.16 -5.29
N ARG A 321 19.15 29.15 -4.62
CA ARG A 321 18.73 28.10 -3.70
C ARG A 321 17.64 27.23 -4.30
N TYR A 322 17.79 25.92 -4.15
CA TYR A 322 16.88 24.91 -4.65
C TYR A 322 16.54 23.92 -3.54
N GLN A 323 15.38 23.27 -3.64
CA GLN A 323 15.03 22.17 -2.75
C GLN A 323 15.13 20.85 -3.51
N PHE A 324 15.58 19.82 -2.81
CA PHE A 324 15.48 18.45 -3.27
C PHE A 324 14.96 17.56 -2.15
N VAL A 325 14.35 16.45 -2.54
CA VAL A 325 13.66 15.56 -1.61
C VAL A 325 14.16 14.15 -1.79
N VAL A 326 14.55 13.54 -0.68
CA VAL A 326 14.83 12.10 -0.59
C VAL A 326 13.87 11.44 0.38
N GLU A 327 13.69 10.13 0.22
CA GLU A 327 12.83 9.32 1.05
C GLU A 327 13.60 8.06 1.45
N ALA A 328 13.56 7.74 2.75
CA ALA A 328 14.08 6.47 3.24
C ALA A 328 12.93 5.47 3.23
N ARG A 329 13.14 4.32 2.59
CA ARG A 329 12.11 3.30 2.40
C ARG A 329 12.46 2.01 3.11
N ASP A 330 11.44 1.36 3.62
CA ASP A 330 11.56 -0.03 4.06
C ASP A 330 11.58 -0.98 2.85
N LYS A 331 11.85 -2.26 3.10
CA LYS A 331 11.84 -3.28 2.05
C LYS A 331 10.49 -3.49 1.35
N PHE A 332 9.41 -2.86 1.79
CA PHE A 332 8.09 -2.89 1.15
C PHE A 332 7.82 -1.61 0.33
N ASN A 333 8.86 -0.81 0.08
CA ASN A 333 8.86 0.44 -0.68
C ASN A 333 8.14 1.60 0.04
N ASN A 334 7.82 1.47 1.32
CA ASN A 334 7.05 2.49 2.03
C ASN A 334 7.97 3.37 2.89
N PRO A 335 7.63 4.66 3.07
CA PRO A 335 8.45 5.58 3.84
C PRO A 335 8.66 5.12 5.28
N THR A 336 9.84 5.38 5.81
CA THR A 336 10.20 5.08 7.20
C THR A 336 11.13 6.17 7.74
N THR A 337 11.16 6.27 9.07
CA THR A 337 12.07 7.19 9.75
C THR A 337 13.51 6.71 9.62
N ALA A 338 14.42 7.62 9.28
CA ALA A 338 15.86 7.44 9.27
C ALA A 338 16.56 8.74 9.67
N SER A 339 17.89 8.73 9.76
CA SER A 339 18.69 9.94 9.87
C SER A 339 19.63 9.98 8.68
N VAL A 340 19.54 11.06 7.90
CA VAL A 340 20.25 11.21 6.63
C VAL A 340 21.03 12.52 6.62
N ARG A 341 22.21 12.48 5.98
CA ARG A 341 23.01 13.66 5.70
C ARG A 341 23.21 13.80 4.21
N ALA A 342 23.29 15.06 3.77
CA ALA A 342 23.55 15.42 2.40
C ALA A 342 24.77 16.35 2.33
N GLU A 343 25.67 16.10 1.37
CA GLU A 343 26.91 16.83 1.20
C GLU A 343 27.21 17.10 -0.29
N SER A 344 27.49 18.37 -0.63
CA SER A 344 28.01 18.75 -1.95
C SER A 344 29.50 18.40 -2.08
N GLN A 345 29.90 17.95 -3.27
CA GLN A 345 31.29 17.59 -3.58
C GLN A 345 32.08 18.72 -4.28
N HIS A 346 31.41 19.71 -4.87
CA HIS A 346 32.05 20.78 -5.67
C HIS A 346 31.73 22.20 -5.17
N ASN A 347 31.72 22.39 -3.85
CA ASN A 347 31.60 23.67 -3.13
C ASN A 347 30.20 24.31 -3.11
N GLY A 348 29.17 23.58 -3.52
CA GLY A 348 27.79 23.93 -3.15
C GLY A 348 27.60 23.84 -1.64
N VAL A 349 26.55 24.48 -1.14
CA VAL A 349 26.18 24.40 0.27
C VAL A 349 24.86 23.67 0.37
N VAL A 350 24.86 22.54 1.06
CA VAL A 350 23.62 21.87 1.46
C VAL A 350 23.33 22.31 2.89
N ASP A 351 22.30 23.13 3.07
CA ASP A 351 21.84 23.54 4.39
C ASP A 351 20.93 22.43 4.93
N GLY A 352 21.50 21.59 5.79
CA GLY A 352 20.90 20.36 6.33
C GLY A 352 19.86 20.61 7.42
N THR A 353 18.97 21.60 7.25
CA THR A 353 17.81 21.67 8.15
C THR A 353 16.78 20.65 7.69
N GLU A 354 17.00 19.40 8.12
CA GLU A 354 16.03 18.31 8.08
C GLU A 354 14.70 18.82 8.65
N TYR A 355 13.71 19.05 7.80
CA TYR A 355 12.33 18.93 8.23
C TYR A 355 11.76 17.70 7.56
N VAL A 356 11.40 16.73 8.39
CA VAL A 356 10.60 15.59 7.98
C VAL A 356 9.18 16.10 7.77
N ASP A 357 8.68 16.03 6.55
CA ASP A 357 7.32 16.46 6.23
C ASP A 357 6.26 15.48 6.82
N ALA A 358 4.99 15.72 6.53
CA ALA A 358 3.91 14.87 7.02
C ALA A 358 3.93 13.44 6.43
N ASP A 359 4.72 13.21 5.38
CA ASP A 359 4.85 11.96 4.63
C ASP A 359 6.19 11.25 4.89
N ASP A 360 6.92 11.64 5.95
CA ASP A 360 8.23 11.10 6.33
C ASP A 360 9.36 11.32 5.27
N ARG A 361 9.29 12.43 4.52
CA ARG A 361 10.31 12.79 3.52
C ARG A 361 11.34 13.78 4.04
N PHE A 362 12.58 13.63 3.59
CA PHE A 362 13.68 14.54 3.94
C PHE A 362 13.85 15.60 2.87
N VAL A 363 13.55 16.84 3.23
CA VAL A 363 13.69 18.00 2.35
C VAL A 363 14.99 18.73 2.68
N PHE A 364 15.84 18.92 1.67
CA PHE A 364 17.11 19.63 1.80
C PHE A 364 17.10 20.91 0.97
N THR A 365 17.80 21.95 1.45
CA THR A 365 18.05 23.17 0.67
C THR A 365 19.49 23.16 0.16
N TYR A 366 19.64 23.23 -1.16
CA TYR A 366 20.92 23.30 -1.85
C TYR A 366 21.13 24.70 -2.43
N GLU A 367 22.24 25.34 -2.07
CA GLU A 367 22.72 26.58 -2.64
C GLU A 367 23.80 26.26 -3.68
N ALA A 368 23.49 26.55 -4.95
CA ALA A 368 24.37 26.21 -6.06
C ALA A 368 25.68 27.02 -6.00
N PRO A 369 26.84 26.37 -6.21
CA PRO A 369 28.13 27.07 -6.22
C PRO A 369 28.24 28.00 -7.42
N ASN A 370 29.26 28.87 -7.41
CA ASN A 370 29.61 29.63 -8.60
C ASN A 370 30.06 28.68 -9.72
N ALA A 371 29.44 28.76 -10.91
CA ALA A 371 29.65 27.82 -12.01
C ALA A 371 31.10 27.80 -12.51
N THR A 372 31.80 28.94 -12.40
CA THR A 372 33.23 29.03 -12.77
C THR A 372 34.11 28.22 -11.82
N THR A 373 33.74 28.16 -10.54
CA THR A 373 34.52 27.45 -9.51
C THR A 373 34.20 25.96 -9.44
N SER A 374 32.97 25.57 -9.78
CA SER A 374 32.54 24.17 -9.83
C SER A 374 32.80 23.51 -11.18
N GLY A 375 33.16 24.28 -12.21
CA GLY A 375 33.31 23.76 -13.58
C GLY A 375 31.96 23.50 -14.27
N GLY A 376 30.88 24.10 -13.75
CA GLY A 376 29.52 23.96 -14.26
C GLY A 376 28.80 22.70 -13.81
N GLN A 377 29.35 21.94 -12.84
CA GLN A 377 28.75 20.73 -12.29
C GLN A 377 28.95 20.64 -10.79
N ASP A 378 28.02 19.99 -10.10
CA ASP A 378 28.16 19.57 -8.71
C ASP A 378 27.58 18.16 -8.53
N LEU A 379 28.03 17.46 -7.48
CA LEU A 379 27.47 16.19 -7.04
C LEU A 379 26.95 16.37 -5.63
N ILE A 380 25.69 16.03 -5.40
CA ILE A 380 25.12 16.01 -4.06
C ILE A 380 24.99 14.55 -3.65
N ASN A 381 25.72 14.18 -2.61
CA ASN A 381 25.72 12.83 -2.06
C ASN A 381 24.87 12.81 -0.80
N VAL A 382 23.89 11.92 -0.75
CA VAL A 382 23.03 11.70 0.42
C VAL A 382 23.20 10.28 0.94
N THR A 383 23.29 10.11 2.26
CA THR A 383 23.56 8.80 2.89
C THR A 383 23.05 8.79 4.32
N TYR A 384 22.90 7.62 4.92
CA TYR A 384 22.55 7.51 6.34
C TYR A 384 23.66 8.06 7.25
N ASP A 385 23.25 8.74 8.32
CA ASP A 385 24.17 9.38 9.28
C ASP A 385 25.05 8.38 10.03
N ASP A 386 24.51 7.20 10.33
CA ASP A 386 25.17 6.15 11.11
C ASP A 386 25.91 5.12 10.23
N LEU A 387 25.89 5.30 8.92
CA LEU A 387 26.62 4.46 7.98
C LEU A 387 28.13 4.65 8.18
N ASN A 388 28.83 3.55 8.50
CA ASN A 388 30.28 3.57 8.72
C ASN A 388 31.09 3.20 7.45
N THR A 389 30.40 2.99 6.34
CA THR A 389 30.99 2.75 5.02
C THR A 389 31.15 4.07 4.26
N GLY A 390 32.06 4.10 3.28
CA GLY A 390 32.18 5.26 2.40
C GLY A 390 31.01 5.28 1.41
N PHE A 391 30.62 6.48 0.99
CA PHE A 391 29.61 6.70 -0.04
C PHE A 391 29.98 5.98 -1.34
N SER A 392 29.01 5.28 -1.94
CA SER A 392 29.08 4.74 -3.29
C SER A 392 27.71 4.89 -3.97
N PRO A 393 27.63 5.50 -5.16
CA PRO A 393 26.36 5.77 -5.85
C PRO A 393 25.67 4.52 -6.42
N GLU A 394 26.09 3.32 -6.01
CA GLU A 394 25.54 2.02 -6.43
C GLU A 394 25.07 1.23 -5.19
N ASN A 395 25.16 1.85 -4.01
CA ASN A 395 24.68 1.25 -2.77
C ASN A 395 23.26 1.72 -2.55
N VAL A 396 22.37 0.81 -2.17
CA VAL A 396 20.98 1.12 -1.81
C VAL A 396 20.85 2.13 -0.67
N GLU A 397 21.90 2.30 0.15
CA GLU A 397 21.94 3.25 1.26
C GLU A 397 22.39 4.67 0.87
N ASP A 398 22.79 4.87 -0.37
CA ASP A 398 23.38 6.11 -0.87
C ASP A 398 22.53 6.65 -2.03
N VAL A 399 22.42 7.98 -2.14
CA VAL A 399 21.74 8.66 -3.26
C VAL A 399 22.66 9.70 -3.86
N GLN A 400 22.80 9.74 -5.19
CA GLN A 400 23.59 10.74 -5.90
C GLN A 400 22.75 11.63 -6.84
N PHE A 401 22.81 12.94 -6.62
CA PHE A 401 22.31 13.91 -7.59
C PHE A 401 23.45 14.47 -8.45
N ASP A 402 23.35 14.24 -9.76
CA ASP A 402 24.17 14.90 -10.77
C ASP A 402 23.58 16.26 -11.13
N VAL A 403 24.19 17.34 -10.65
CA VAL A 403 23.67 18.70 -10.80
C VAL A 403 24.49 19.50 -11.81
N THR A 404 23.84 20.01 -12.84
CA THR A 404 24.45 20.94 -13.80
C THR A 404 24.21 22.38 -13.36
N VAL A 405 25.29 23.11 -13.07
CA VAL A 405 25.27 24.50 -12.59
C VAL A 405 25.51 25.47 -13.75
N ARG A 406 24.52 26.30 -14.06
CA ARG A 406 24.56 27.29 -15.14
C ARG A 406 24.94 28.67 -14.61
N SER A 407 25.76 29.40 -15.36
CA SER A 407 26.12 30.78 -15.01
C SER A 407 24.94 31.74 -15.16
N ALA A 408 24.78 32.65 -14.21
CA ALA A 408 23.73 33.68 -14.21
C ALA A 408 24.01 34.80 -15.24
N SER A 409 25.26 34.94 -15.70
CA SER A 409 25.65 35.91 -16.73
C SER A 409 25.94 35.25 -18.07
N GLY A 410 25.05 35.44 -19.05
CA GLY A 410 25.27 35.02 -20.44
C GLY A 410 26.61 35.53 -21.01
N GLY A 411 27.50 34.59 -21.33
CA GLY A 411 28.87 34.87 -21.76
C GLY A 411 29.48 33.75 -22.61
N SER A 412 28.91 33.58 -23.81
CA SER A 412 29.35 32.79 -24.98
C SER A 412 30.66 31.99 -24.90
N GLY A 413 30.51 30.66 -25.00
CA GLY A 413 31.59 29.69 -25.17
C GLY A 413 31.23 28.42 -25.95
N GLY A 414 30.14 28.42 -26.74
CA GLY A 414 29.92 27.55 -27.90
C GLY A 414 29.81 26.02 -27.73
N THR A 415 28.58 25.53 -27.71
CA THR A 415 28.04 24.52 -28.66
C THR A 415 26.52 24.63 -28.62
N GLY A 416 25.84 24.67 -29.76
CA GLY A 416 24.40 24.96 -29.85
C GLY A 416 23.53 23.90 -29.18
N GLY A 417 23.22 24.12 -27.91
CA GLY A 417 22.06 23.59 -27.20
C GLY A 417 21.05 24.72 -27.01
N ASN A 418 19.78 24.37 -26.92
CA ASN A 418 18.73 25.31 -26.56
C ASN A 418 18.98 25.76 -25.10
N ASP A 419 19.07 27.07 -24.86
CA ASP A 419 19.22 27.64 -23.52
C ASP A 419 17.84 27.70 -22.85
N ALA A 420 17.62 26.92 -21.79
CA ALA A 420 16.33 26.92 -21.09
C ALA A 420 15.90 28.34 -20.65
N PRO A 421 14.59 28.64 -20.67
CA PRO A 421 14.09 29.94 -20.25
C PRO A 421 14.32 30.12 -18.74
N SER A 422 14.62 31.34 -18.31
CA SER A 422 14.71 31.69 -16.89
C SER A 422 13.39 32.31 -16.41
N ALA A 423 12.91 31.89 -15.24
CA ALA A 423 11.87 32.59 -14.50
C ALA A 423 12.49 33.32 -13.30
N THR A 424 11.84 34.39 -12.83
CA THR A 424 12.28 35.17 -11.68
C THR A 424 11.07 35.72 -10.95
N ILE A 425 11.01 35.50 -9.64
CA ILE A 425 10.08 36.13 -8.71
C ILE A 425 10.73 37.44 -8.26
N GLU A 426 10.18 38.56 -8.71
CA GLU A 426 10.70 39.90 -8.41
C GLU A 426 10.27 40.36 -7.02
N SER A 427 9.04 40.00 -6.62
CA SER A 427 8.51 40.27 -5.28
C SER A 427 7.24 39.49 -5.03
N VAL A 428 6.99 39.14 -3.76
CA VAL A 428 5.69 38.67 -3.30
C VAL A 428 5.11 39.69 -2.32
N THR A 429 3.82 39.99 -2.48
CA THR A 429 3.05 40.77 -1.51
C THR A 429 1.96 39.90 -0.92
N ASP A 430 1.99 39.72 0.39
CA ASP A 430 0.96 39.00 1.13
C ASP A 430 -0.26 39.91 1.38
N ASN A 431 -1.43 39.43 0.98
CA ASN A 431 -2.74 40.04 1.17
C ASN A 431 -3.71 39.11 1.92
N SER A 432 -3.17 38.12 2.63
CA SER A 432 -3.92 37.18 3.45
C SER A 432 -4.76 37.94 4.48
N GLU A 433 -5.95 37.41 4.79
CA GLU A 433 -6.81 38.04 5.80
C GLU A 433 -7.51 36.99 6.67
N CYS A 434 -7.44 37.20 7.98
CA CYS A 434 -8.29 36.54 8.97
C CYS A 434 -9.41 37.49 9.40
N ARG A 435 -10.65 37.23 8.98
CA ARG A 435 -11.79 38.10 9.32
C ARG A 435 -12.50 37.68 10.61
N GLY A 436 -12.47 38.58 11.60
CA GLY A 436 -13.12 38.41 12.92
C GLY A 436 -12.24 37.72 13.96
N ASN A 437 -12.66 37.67 15.23
CA ASN A 437 -11.90 36.96 16.25
C ASN A 437 -11.86 35.45 15.92
N ASN A 438 -10.65 34.90 15.82
CA ASN A 438 -10.35 33.49 15.48
C ASN A 438 -10.79 33.06 14.07
N CYS A 439 -10.82 33.99 13.11
CA CYS A 439 -11.05 33.75 11.68
C CYS A 439 -12.42 33.16 11.28
N ASN A 440 -13.19 32.53 12.18
CA ASN A 440 -14.56 32.03 12.02
C ASN A 440 -14.88 31.36 10.66
N GLY A 441 -13.90 30.70 10.03
CA GLY A 441 -14.04 30.08 8.70
C GLY A 441 -14.18 31.08 7.55
N GLN A 442 -13.74 32.32 7.75
CA GLN A 442 -13.71 33.42 6.80
C GLN A 442 -12.28 33.96 6.65
N ASP A 443 -11.31 33.06 6.62
CA ASP A 443 -9.92 33.31 6.28
C ASP A 443 -9.58 32.91 4.84
N TYR A 444 -8.52 33.51 4.34
CA TYR A 444 -7.89 33.12 3.09
C TYR A 444 -6.41 33.49 3.09
N ALA A 445 -5.61 32.67 2.42
CA ALA A 445 -4.28 33.03 1.98
C ALA A 445 -4.37 33.68 0.59
N GLU A 446 -3.73 34.83 0.38
CA GLU A 446 -3.69 35.52 -0.92
C GLU A 446 -2.34 36.18 -1.13
N PHE A 447 -1.69 35.86 -2.26
CA PHE A 447 -0.37 36.38 -2.60
C PHE A 447 -0.40 37.04 -3.98
N ASP A 448 0.04 38.30 -4.04
CA ASP A 448 0.33 38.99 -5.29
C ASP A 448 1.80 38.77 -5.66
N VAL A 449 2.03 37.93 -6.65
CA VAL A 449 3.36 37.50 -7.09
C VAL A 449 3.73 38.30 -8.33
N THR A 450 4.77 39.13 -8.21
CA THR A 450 5.35 39.82 -9.37
C THR A 450 6.54 39.04 -9.87
N TRP A 451 6.52 38.73 -11.16
CA TRP A 451 7.47 37.82 -11.80
C TRP A 451 7.80 38.28 -13.21
N SER A 452 8.96 37.85 -13.69
CA SER A 452 9.34 37.92 -15.10
C SER A 452 9.96 36.60 -15.52
N ALA A 453 9.90 36.35 -16.82
CA ALA A 453 10.63 35.30 -17.50
C ALA A 453 11.42 35.88 -18.67
N THR A 454 12.52 35.24 -19.03
CA THR A 454 13.32 35.56 -20.22
C THR A 454 13.85 34.29 -20.84
N ASP A 455 14.03 34.33 -22.14
CA ASP A 455 14.68 33.27 -22.90
C ASP A 455 15.73 33.95 -23.80
N SER A 456 16.98 33.47 -23.76
CA SER A 456 18.10 34.09 -24.45
C SER A 456 18.27 33.65 -25.89
N ASP A 457 17.72 32.49 -26.27
CA ASP A 457 17.87 31.91 -27.60
C ASP A 457 16.53 31.50 -28.25
N GLY A 458 15.44 31.50 -27.48
CA GLY A 458 14.08 31.26 -27.94
C GLY A 458 13.09 32.37 -27.55
N SER A 459 11.87 31.94 -27.21
CA SER A 459 10.82 32.79 -26.68
C SER A 459 9.98 31.98 -25.70
N VAL A 460 9.67 32.55 -24.54
CA VAL A 460 8.87 31.85 -23.53
C VAL A 460 7.45 31.60 -24.07
N GLN A 461 7.08 30.32 -24.21
CA GLN A 461 5.78 29.90 -24.71
C GLN A 461 4.73 29.87 -23.60
N ARG A 462 5.13 29.43 -22.41
CA ARG A 462 4.25 29.25 -21.26
C ARG A 462 4.96 29.66 -19.97
N VAL A 463 4.23 30.29 -19.06
CA VAL A 463 4.66 30.48 -17.67
C VAL A 463 3.57 29.98 -16.74
N ASP A 464 3.92 29.06 -15.85
CA ASP A 464 3.06 28.51 -14.81
C ASP A 464 3.43 29.14 -13.46
N ILE A 465 2.43 29.64 -12.75
CA ILE A 465 2.58 30.24 -11.42
C ILE A 465 1.73 29.42 -10.46
N GLU A 466 2.35 28.80 -9.48
CA GLU A 466 1.74 27.82 -8.60
C GLU A 466 1.88 28.24 -7.13
N LEU A 467 0.78 28.06 -6.39
CA LEU A 467 0.75 28.14 -4.93
C LEU A 467 0.69 26.71 -4.41
N ILE A 468 1.69 26.30 -3.65
CA ILE A 468 1.90 24.94 -3.18
C ILE A 468 1.81 24.93 -1.66
N ARG A 469 1.11 23.93 -1.11
CA ARG A 469 1.04 23.66 0.32
C ARG A 469 1.11 22.16 0.53
N ASP A 470 1.93 21.71 1.48
CA ASP A 470 2.07 20.29 1.82
C ASP A 470 2.34 19.43 0.56
N GLY A 471 3.26 19.90 -0.30
CA GLY A 471 3.63 19.25 -1.57
C GLY A 471 2.56 19.26 -2.67
N SER A 472 1.37 19.82 -2.42
CA SER A 472 0.26 19.86 -3.38
C SER A 472 0.01 21.27 -3.91
N VAL A 473 -0.16 21.41 -5.22
CA VAL A 473 -0.59 22.68 -5.85
C VAL A 473 -2.03 22.97 -5.41
N VAL A 474 -2.21 24.03 -4.63
CA VAL A 474 -3.50 24.45 -4.08
C VAL A 474 -4.20 25.55 -4.86
N ASP A 475 -3.45 26.29 -5.68
CA ASP A 475 -3.91 27.24 -6.68
C ASP A 475 -2.85 27.41 -7.78
N SER A 476 -3.24 27.72 -9.01
CA SER A 476 -2.28 27.98 -10.09
C SER A 476 -2.85 28.84 -11.21
N THR A 477 -1.95 29.49 -11.96
CA THR A 477 -2.28 30.28 -13.15
C THR A 477 -1.25 30.05 -14.23
N THR A 478 -1.74 29.71 -15.43
CA THR A 478 -0.90 29.52 -16.63
C THR A 478 -1.03 30.70 -17.59
N VAL A 479 0.10 31.17 -18.10
CA VAL A 479 0.20 32.25 -19.09
C VAL A 479 0.80 31.70 -20.38
N ASN A 480 -0.03 31.52 -21.42
CA ASN A 480 0.37 30.96 -22.73
C ASN A 480 0.80 32.02 -23.77
N SER A 481 0.98 33.26 -23.35
CA SER A 481 1.37 34.38 -24.23
C SER A 481 2.07 35.42 -23.39
N TYR A 482 3.39 35.41 -23.48
CA TYR A 482 4.28 36.23 -22.69
C TYR A 482 5.29 36.92 -23.60
N THR A 483 5.72 38.13 -23.23
CA THR A 483 6.76 38.85 -23.95
C THR A 483 8.01 38.80 -23.10
N ASP A 484 9.11 38.29 -23.63
CA ASP A 484 10.34 38.09 -22.87
C ASP A 484 10.80 39.36 -22.15
N GLY A 485 11.11 39.21 -20.86
CA GLY A 485 11.50 40.30 -19.96
C GLY A 485 10.37 41.20 -19.46
N GLN A 486 9.10 40.91 -19.79
CA GLN A 486 7.96 41.67 -19.30
C GLN A 486 7.55 41.27 -17.87
N SER A 487 7.82 42.11 -16.88
CA SER A 487 7.26 41.91 -15.53
C SER A 487 5.72 41.88 -15.51
N ARG A 488 5.14 40.92 -14.78
CA ARG A 488 3.70 40.73 -14.58
C ARG A 488 3.41 40.39 -13.11
N THR A 489 2.21 40.74 -12.65
CA THR A 489 1.70 40.34 -11.33
C THR A 489 0.56 39.34 -11.50
N THR A 490 0.63 38.24 -10.76
CA THR A 490 -0.41 37.19 -10.68
C THR A 490 -0.85 37.06 -9.23
N THR A 491 -2.16 37.08 -8.99
CA THR A 491 -2.73 36.83 -7.66
C THR A 491 -3.06 35.35 -7.53
N LEU A 492 -2.55 34.70 -6.50
CA LEU A 492 -2.88 33.33 -6.11
C LEU A 492 -3.67 33.34 -4.81
N ARG A 493 -4.67 32.46 -4.67
CA ARG A 493 -5.58 32.48 -3.51
C ARG A 493 -6.04 31.09 -3.09
N LYS A 494 -6.01 30.84 -1.78
CA LYS A 494 -6.62 29.67 -1.14
C LYS A 494 -7.67 30.13 -0.12
N ASN A 495 -8.87 29.57 -0.17
CA ASN A 495 -9.85 29.76 0.91
C ASN A 495 -9.42 28.94 2.12
N GLY A 496 -9.40 29.56 3.30
CA GLY A 496 -8.74 29.03 4.49
C GLY A 496 -7.22 29.16 4.43
N GLY A 497 -6.55 28.69 5.49
CA GLY A 497 -5.09 28.53 5.51
C GLY A 497 -4.31 29.80 5.87
N HIS A 498 -4.96 30.78 6.50
CA HIS A 498 -4.25 31.87 7.14
C HIS A 498 -3.41 31.34 8.31
N GLY A 499 -2.18 31.81 8.43
CA GLY A 499 -1.17 31.40 9.40
C GLY A 499 -0.43 30.12 9.03
N GLU A 500 -0.58 29.64 7.79
CA GLU A 500 0.10 28.46 7.25
C GLU A 500 1.19 28.88 6.26
N ASP A 501 2.15 27.98 6.04
CA ASP A 501 3.26 28.21 5.11
C ASP A 501 2.93 27.73 3.70
N TYR A 502 3.33 28.52 2.71
CA TYR A 502 3.13 28.24 1.29
C TYR A 502 4.44 28.36 0.53
N VAL A 503 4.57 27.58 -0.55
CA VAL A 503 5.60 27.76 -1.58
C VAL A 503 4.95 28.36 -2.82
N ILE A 504 5.54 29.43 -3.35
CA ILE A 504 5.14 30.05 -4.60
C ILE A 504 6.21 29.69 -5.62
N ARG A 505 5.81 29.04 -6.72
CA ARG A 505 6.70 28.60 -7.80
C ARG A 505 6.30 29.28 -9.10
N VAL A 506 7.26 29.80 -9.84
CA VAL A 506 7.08 30.34 -11.19
C VAL A 506 7.96 29.55 -12.13
N THR A 507 7.37 28.90 -13.13
CA THR A 507 8.05 28.05 -14.11
C THR A 507 7.83 28.60 -15.51
N ALA A 508 8.89 28.97 -16.22
CA ALA A 508 8.88 29.33 -17.62
C ALA A 508 9.18 28.10 -18.50
N ASP A 509 8.56 28.03 -19.67
CA ASP A 509 8.65 26.92 -20.63
C ASP A 509 8.68 27.49 -22.05
N ASP A 510 9.68 27.08 -22.84
CA ASP A 510 9.91 27.53 -24.22
C ASP A 510 9.45 26.50 -25.28
N GLY A 511 8.81 25.41 -24.86
CA GLY A 511 8.35 24.27 -25.65
C GLY A 511 9.36 23.12 -25.78
N THR A 512 10.61 23.32 -25.37
CA THR A 512 11.66 22.30 -25.34
C THR A 512 12.26 22.13 -23.95
N ASP A 513 12.40 23.21 -23.19
CA ASP A 513 13.07 23.31 -21.91
C ASP A 513 12.26 24.15 -20.93
N THR A 514 12.53 24.00 -19.63
CA THR A 514 11.90 24.79 -18.57
C THR A 514 12.92 25.35 -17.60
N GLY A 515 12.58 26.46 -16.95
CA GLY A 515 13.32 27.00 -15.82
C GLY A 515 12.40 27.69 -14.83
N SER A 516 12.72 27.60 -13.55
CA SER A 516 11.82 28.04 -12.48
C SER A 516 12.54 28.86 -11.40
N ASP A 517 11.75 29.62 -10.67
CA ASP A 517 12.12 30.31 -9.44
C ASP A 517 11.02 30.07 -8.40
N GLN A 518 11.39 29.99 -7.12
CA GLN A 518 10.43 29.75 -6.04
C GLN A 518 10.80 30.46 -4.74
N THR A 519 9.78 30.83 -3.96
CA THR A 519 9.93 31.43 -2.63
C THR A 519 8.90 30.87 -1.66
N SER A 520 9.22 30.87 -0.38
CA SER A 520 8.29 30.47 0.70
C SER A 520 7.75 31.71 1.40
N GLU A 521 6.44 31.72 1.68
CA GLU A 521 5.76 32.79 2.40
C GLU A 521 4.72 32.22 3.37
N THR A 522 4.63 32.80 4.57
CA THR A 522 3.58 32.51 5.55
C THR A 522 2.41 33.46 5.29
N ALA A 523 1.18 32.96 5.28
CA ALA A 523 -0.02 33.75 5.05
C ALA A 523 -0.46 34.54 6.32
N ASP A 524 -0.08 35.81 6.46
CA ASP A 524 -0.20 36.59 7.72
C ASP A 524 -1.19 37.76 7.74
#